data_AF-A0AAD5KA04-F1
#
_entry.id   AF-A0AAD5KA04-F1
#
_cell.length_a   1.000
_cell.length_b   1.000
_cell.length_c   1.000
_cell.angle_alpha   90.00
_cell.angle_beta   90.00
_cell.angle_gamma   90.00
#
_symmetry.space_group_name_H-M   'P 1'
#
loop_
_entity.id
_entity.type
_entity.pdbx_description
1 polymer ?
#
loop_
_entity_poly.entity_id
_entity_poly.type
_entity_poly.pdbx_seq_one_letter_code
_entity_poly.pdbx_strand_id
1 'polypeptide(L)'
;MEDNIKTIDKMKMGAVMGGTVGLCVGFVFGTINIIRFGSGAKGPISMLSQYMLGSAASFGFFMSIGSVIRSEGKMPAGIQWNQKPLPIQINPRQQHPKFESEQ
;
A
#
# COMPACT_ATOMS: atom_id res chain seq x y z
N MET A 1 8.67 -3.81 27.83
CA MET A 1 7.26 -3.66 27.43
C MET A 1 7.11 -2.96 26.07
N GLU A 2 8.14 -2.27 25.57
CA GLU A 2 8.19 -1.64 24.24
C GLU A 2 7.92 -2.55 23.03
N ASP A 3 8.22 -3.85 23.09
CA ASP A 3 8.17 -4.75 21.93
C ASP A 3 6.72 -5.03 21.47
N ASN A 4 5.79 -4.99 22.42
CA ASN A 4 4.35 -5.16 22.16
C ASN A 4 3.78 -3.95 21.41
N ILE A 5 4.18 -2.73 21.77
CA ILE A 5 3.68 -1.50 21.15
C ILE A 5 4.08 -1.44 19.67
N LYS A 6 5.34 -1.79 19.35
CA LYS A 6 5.85 -1.83 17.97
C LYS A 6 5.14 -2.87 17.10
N THR A 7 4.81 -4.01 17.69
CA THR A 7 4.07 -5.08 17.00
C THR A 7 2.64 -4.64 16.68
N ILE A 8 1.98 -3.98 17.62
CA ILE A 8 0.63 -3.42 17.45
C ILE A 8 0.61 -2.29 16.40
N ASP A 9 1.65 -1.47 16.30
CA ASP A 9 1.70 -0.42 15.26
C ASP A 9 1.77 -0.98 13.85
N LYS A 10 2.51 -2.07 13.64
CA LYS A 10 2.57 -2.75 12.34
C LYS A 10 1.28 -3.50 12.03
N MET A 11 0.69 -4.13 13.05
CA MET A 11 -0.64 -4.72 12.98
C MET A 11 -1.68 -3.67 12.53
N LYS A 12 -1.66 -2.48 13.15
CA LYS A 12 -2.55 -1.36 12.83
C LYS A 12 -2.35 -0.85 11.40
N MET A 13 -1.11 -0.71 10.94
CA MET A 13 -0.81 -0.34 9.55
C MET A 13 -1.38 -1.35 8.55
N GLY A 14 -1.21 -2.65 8.81
CA GLY A 14 -1.77 -3.73 7.99
C GLY A 14 -3.30 -3.74 8.00
N ALA A 15 -3.90 -3.54 9.17
CA ALA A 15 -5.34 -3.47 9.34
C ALA A 15 -5.95 -2.26 8.64
N VAL A 16 -5.31 -1.09 8.71
CA VAL A 16 -5.80 0.14 8.06
C VAL A 16 -5.73 0.01 6.54
N MET A 17 -4.59 -0.41 5.99
CA MET A 17 -4.43 -0.61 4.54
C MET A 17 -5.32 -1.73 4.00
N GLY A 18 -5.41 -2.86 4.71
CA GLY A 18 -6.28 -3.97 4.35
C GLY A 18 -7.77 -3.64 4.49
N GLY A 19 -8.12 -2.84 5.51
CA GLY A 19 -9.48 -2.38 5.76
C GLY A 19 -9.97 -1.41 4.68
N THR A 20 -9.16 -0.43 4.26
CA THR A 20 -9.56 0.51 3.19
C THR A 20 -9.76 -0.19 1.86
N VAL A 21 -8.82 -1.05 1.43
CA VAL A 21 -8.99 -1.79 0.17
C VAL A 21 -10.19 -2.75 0.24
N GLY A 22 -10.37 -3.45 1.37
CA GLY A 22 -11.52 -4.34 1.56
C GLY A 22 -12.85 -3.59 1.55
N LEU A 23 -12.89 -2.38 2.10
CA LEU A 23 -14.06 -1.52 2.09
C LEU A 23 -14.38 -1.04 0.66
N CYS A 24 -13.38 -0.64 -0.13
CA CYS A 24 -13.57 -0.26 -1.54
C CYS A 24 -14.05 -1.43 -2.40
N VAL A 25 -13.43 -2.61 -2.26
CA VAL A 25 -13.83 -3.82 -3.00
C VAL A 25 -15.24 -4.26 -2.60
N GLY A 26 -15.54 -4.26 -1.29
CA GLY A 26 -16.88 -4.55 -0.78
C GLY A 26 -17.92 -3.51 -1.21
N PHE A 27 -17.53 -2.25 -1.40
CA PHE A 27 -18.39 -1.21 -1.94
C PHE A 27 -18.71 -1.45 -3.41
N VAL A 28 -17.70 -1.74 -4.25
CA VAL A 28 -17.91 -2.04 -5.68
C VAL A 28 -18.78 -3.28 -5.84
N PHE A 29 -18.43 -4.38 -5.16
CA PHE A 29 -19.17 -5.64 -5.26
C PHE A 29 -20.57 -5.53 -4.65
N GLY A 30 -20.71 -4.82 -3.52
CA GLY A 30 -22.00 -4.53 -2.90
C GLY A 30 -22.91 -3.68 -3.78
N THR A 31 -22.36 -2.64 -4.42
CA THR A 31 -23.11 -1.77 -5.34
C THR A 31 -23.56 -2.52 -6.59
N ILE A 32 -22.67 -3.34 -7.18
CA ILE A 32 -23.02 -4.20 -8.32
C ILE A 32 -24.10 -5.21 -7.93
N ASN A 33 -24.01 -5.84 -6.75
CA ASN A 33 -25.03 -6.76 -6.26
C ASN A 33 -26.39 -6.10 -6.08
N ILE A 34 -26.43 -4.88 -5.54
CA ILE A 34 -27.69 -4.15 -5.33
C ILE A 34 -28.31 -3.72 -6.68
N ILE A 35 -27.50 -3.26 -7.62
CA ILE A 35 -27.97 -2.83 -8.94
C ILE A 35 -28.46 -4.03 -9.77
N ARG A 36 -27.80 -5.19 -9.66
CA ARG A 36 -28.14 -6.38 -10.48
C ARG A 36 -29.19 -7.29 -9.89
N PHE A 37 -29.14 -7.58 -8.59
CA PHE A 37 -30.05 -8.53 -7.95
C PHE A 37 -31.18 -7.85 -7.17
N GLY A 38 -31.14 -6.52 -7.08
CA GLY A 38 -32.05 -5.75 -6.25
C GLY A 38 -31.70 -5.86 -4.78
N SER A 39 -31.76 -4.74 -4.07
CA SER A 39 -31.90 -4.75 -2.63
C SER A 39 -33.25 -5.38 -2.30
N GLY A 40 -33.28 -6.64 -1.86
CA GLY A 40 -34.50 -7.27 -1.33
C GLY A 40 -35.05 -6.54 -0.09
N ALA A 41 -35.85 -7.23 0.74
CA ALA A 41 -36.50 -6.67 1.93
C ALA A 41 -35.54 -6.02 2.97
N LYS A 42 -34.24 -6.35 2.91
CA LYS A 42 -33.18 -5.66 3.64
C LYS A 42 -32.65 -4.55 2.73
N GLY A 43 -33.05 -3.30 3.02
CA GLY A 43 -32.75 -2.13 2.19
C GLY A 43 -31.28 -2.00 1.75
N PRO A 44 -31.01 -1.22 0.69
CA PRO A 44 -29.76 -1.29 -0.07
C PRO A 44 -28.53 -0.97 0.80
N ILE A 45 -28.69 -0.06 1.75
CA ILE A 45 -27.62 0.37 2.67
C ILE A 45 -27.21 -0.76 3.63
N SER A 46 -28.14 -1.63 4.04
CA SER A 46 -27.85 -2.73 4.97
C SER A 46 -27.09 -3.86 4.30
N MET A 47 -27.46 -4.20 3.06
CA MET A 47 -26.69 -5.17 2.26
C MET A 47 -25.32 -4.59 1.90
N LEU A 48 -25.27 -3.35 1.41
CA LEU A 48 -24.02 -2.69 1.05
C LEU A 48 -23.03 -2.66 2.22
N SER A 49 -23.48 -2.25 3.40
CA SER A 49 -22.62 -2.19 4.59
C SER A 49 -22.16 -3.56 5.04
N GLN A 50 -22.97 -4.62 4.89
CA GLN A 50 -22.54 -5.99 5.17
C GLN A 50 -21.44 -6.47 4.21
N TYR A 51 -21.55 -6.17 2.91
CA TYR A 51 -20.48 -6.47 1.96
C TYR A 51 -19.20 -5.68 2.25
N MET A 52 -19.33 -4.39 2.56
CA MET A 52 -18.22 -3.50 2.89
C MET A 52 -17.53 -3.93 4.18
N LEU A 53 -18.27 -4.14 5.26
CA LEU A 53 -17.74 -4.53 6.57
C LEU A 53 -17.20 -5.96 6.55
N GLY A 54 -17.88 -6.90 5.89
CA GLY A 54 -17.40 -8.27 5.74
C GLY A 54 -16.07 -8.32 4.99
N SER A 55 -15.99 -7.62 3.86
CA SER A 55 -14.75 -7.54 3.06
C SER A 55 -13.64 -6.80 3.82
N ALA A 56 -13.93 -5.66 4.45
CA ALA A 56 -12.97 -4.91 5.24
C ALA A 56 -12.45 -5.71 6.44
N ALA A 57 -13.32 -6.48 7.11
CA ALA A 57 -12.93 -7.34 8.22
C ALA A 57 -11.99 -8.46 7.76
N SER A 58 -12.30 -9.18 6.68
CA SER A 58 -11.45 -10.25 6.18
C SER A 58 -10.11 -9.74 5.67
N PHE A 59 -10.11 -8.74 4.78
CA PHE A 59 -8.86 -8.18 4.23
C PHE A 59 -8.04 -7.46 5.31
N GLY A 60 -8.69 -6.75 6.23
CA GLY A 60 -8.05 -6.14 7.40
C GLY A 60 -7.43 -7.19 8.32
N PHE A 61 -8.12 -8.29 8.63
CA PHE A 61 -7.62 -9.35 9.52
C PHE A 61 -6.42 -10.09 8.92
N PHE A 62 -6.52 -10.51 7.64
CA PHE A 62 -5.41 -11.20 6.97
C PHE A 62 -4.18 -10.29 6.79
N MET A 63 -4.37 -9.03 6.42
CA MET A 63 -3.26 -8.09 6.26
C MET A 63 -2.69 -7.61 7.60
N SER A 64 -3.52 -7.52 8.65
CA SER A 64 -3.09 -7.20 10.01
C SER A 64 -2.11 -8.24 10.55
N ILE A 65 -2.46 -9.53 10.47
CA ILE A 65 -1.58 -10.64 10.85
C ILE A 65 -0.39 -10.75 9.89
N GLY A 66 -0.64 -10.64 8.57
CA GLY A 66 0.41 -10.69 7.56
C GLY A 66 1.45 -9.58 7.70
N SER A 67 1.06 -8.39 8.18
CA SER A 67 1.95 -7.27 8.47
C SER A 67 2.87 -7.55 9.66
N VAL A 68 2.33 -8.20 10.71
CA VAL A 68 3.12 -8.64 11.87
C VAL A 68 4.10 -9.74 11.48
N ILE A 69 3.69 -10.74 10.71
CA ILE A 69 4.60 -11.83 10.29
C ILE A 69 5.65 -11.35 9.27
N ARG A 70 5.28 -10.46 8.32
CA ARG A 70 6.23 -9.86 7.36
C ARG A 70 7.23 -8.93 8.04
N SER A 71 6.89 -8.36 9.19
CA SER A 71 7.74 -7.45 9.94
C SER A 71 9.07 -8.07 10.38
N GLU A 72 9.07 -9.36 10.73
CA GLU A 72 10.26 -10.07 11.26
C GLU A 72 11.41 -10.11 10.24
N GLY A 73 11.13 -9.96 8.94
CA GLY A 73 12.15 -10.03 7.89
C GLY A 73 12.62 -8.68 7.32
N LYS A 74 11.96 -7.56 7.61
CA LYS A 74 12.20 -6.29 6.90
C LYS A 74 12.04 -5.06 7.79
N MET A 75 13.19 -4.52 8.22
CA MET A 75 13.40 -3.08 8.03
C MET A 75 13.13 -2.76 6.55
N PRO A 76 12.39 -1.70 6.20
CA PRO A 76 11.99 -1.45 4.82
C PRO A 76 13.21 -1.04 3.98
N ALA A 77 13.95 -2.03 3.48
CA ALA A 77 14.96 -1.85 2.44
C ALA A 77 14.39 -1.15 1.19
N GLY A 78 13.06 -1.13 1.01
CA GLY A 78 12.35 -0.43 -0.08
C GLY A 78 12.15 1.08 0.08
N ILE A 79 12.22 1.64 1.31
CA ILE A 79 12.15 3.11 1.52
C ILE A 79 13.55 3.75 1.56
N GLN A 80 14.61 2.95 1.61
CA GLN A 80 15.98 3.45 1.53
C GLN A 80 16.35 3.96 0.12
N TRP A 81 15.82 3.35 -0.94
CA TRP A 81 16.08 3.78 -2.34
C TRP A 81 15.49 5.15 -2.66
N ASN A 82 14.42 5.55 -1.97
CA ASN A 82 13.78 6.85 -2.15
C ASN A 82 14.44 7.98 -1.34
N GLN A 83 15.38 7.64 -0.44
CA GLN A 83 16.03 8.61 0.46
C GLN A 83 17.50 8.89 0.13
N LYS A 84 18.10 8.23 -0.86
CA LYS A 84 19.40 8.68 -1.37
C LYS A 84 19.14 9.76 -2.42
N PRO A 85 19.26 11.06 -2.12
CA PRO A 85 19.30 12.06 -3.17
C PRO A 85 20.44 11.66 -4.11
N LEU A 86 20.11 11.41 -5.37
CA LEU A 86 21.11 11.09 -6.37
C LEU A 86 22.09 12.28 -6.42
N PRO A 87 23.39 12.07 -6.18
CA PRO A 87 24.34 13.16 -6.28
C PRO A 87 24.36 13.63 -7.74
N ILE A 88 23.93 14.87 -7.98
CA ILE A 88 24.03 15.52 -9.29
C ILE A 88 25.52 15.68 -9.61
N GLN A 89 26.08 14.72 -10.33
CA GLN A 89 27.41 14.86 -10.90
C GLN A 89 27.31 15.71 -12.16
N ILE A 90 27.60 17.01 -12.02
CA ILE A 90 27.91 17.89 -13.15
C ILE A 90 29.18 17.38 -13.82
N ASN A 91 29.04 16.50 -14.82
CA ASN A 91 30.17 16.05 -15.63
C ASN A 91 30.73 17.27 -16.39
N PRO A 92 31.94 17.77 -16.08
CA PRO A 92 32.54 18.83 -16.88
C PRO A 92 32.76 18.25 -18.28
N ARG A 93 32.14 18.86 -19.30
CA ARG A 93 32.38 18.50 -20.70
C ARG A 93 33.89 18.58 -20.94
N GLN A 94 34.53 17.42 -21.14
CA GLN A 94 35.91 17.32 -21.55
C GLN A 94 36.06 18.14 -22.84
N GLN A 95 36.68 19.31 -22.71
CA GLN A 95 37.03 20.16 -23.85
C GLN A 95 38.04 19.38 -24.67
N HIS A 96 37.62 19.06 -25.89
CA HIS A 96 38.41 18.37 -26.89
C HIS A 96 39.68 19.19 -27.17
N PRO A 97 40.90 18.69 -26.85
CA PRO A 97 42.11 19.40 -27.23
C PRO A 97 42.13 19.52 -28.75
N LYS A 98 42.34 20.75 -29.25
CA LYS A 98 42.50 21.00 -30.67
C LYS A 98 43.72 20.19 -31.12
N PHE A 99 43.51 19.35 -32.14
CA PHE A 99 44.59 18.71 -32.87
C PHE A 99 45.46 19.81 -33.47
N GLU A 100 46.61 20.09 -32.87
CA GLU A 100 47.67 20.87 -33.47
C GLU A 100 48.40 19.92 -34.42
N SER A 101 47.99 19.95 -35.68
CA SER A 101 48.68 19.34 -36.80
C SER A 101 49.40 20.43 -37.58
N GLU A 102 50.70 20.59 -37.36
CA GLU A 102 51.67 21.22 -38.29
C GLU A 102 53.06 20.86 -37.75
N GLN A 103 53.74 19.89 -38.37
CA GLN A 103 54.82 20.08 -39.36
C GLN A 103 56.09 20.65 -38.72
#